data_AF-A0A6A5SK15-F1
#
_entry.id   AF-A0A6A5SK15-F1
#
_cell.length_a   1.000
_cell.length_b   1.000
_cell.length_c   1.000
_cell.angle_alpha   90.00
_cell.angle_beta   90.00
_cell.angle_gamma   90.00
#
_symmetry.space_group_name_H-M   'P 1'
#
loop_
_entity.id
_entity.type
_entity.pdbx_description
1 polymer ?
#
loop_
_entity_poly.entity_id
_entity_poly.type
_entity_poly.pdbx_seq_one_letter_code
_entity_poly.pdbx_strand_id
1 'polypeptide(L)'
;FCFECRIWIFSELDWERHSSQHANSPDIIYGPIIVEGIVAAPRRCLYCMKQGRFVQMESQSHYVEHIEGHISQQLGDGCNIELRCPHHSCAQVDLTQSELRDHFDTVHGISL
;
A
#
# COMPACT_ATOMS: atom_id res chain seq x y z
N PHE A 1 -5.26 -19.21 7.74
CA PHE A 1 -5.15 -19.06 6.28
C PHE A 1 -4.45 -17.75 5.99
N CYS A 2 -3.39 -17.76 5.20
CA CYS A 2 -2.76 -16.51 4.74
C CYS A 2 -3.36 -16.11 3.39
N PHE A 3 -3.95 -14.92 3.33
CA PHE A 3 -4.56 -14.40 2.11
C PHE A 3 -3.52 -13.96 1.07
N GLU A 4 -2.35 -13.46 1.51
CA GLU A 4 -1.26 -13.04 0.63
C GLU A 4 -0.67 -14.24 -0.13
N CYS A 5 -0.41 -15.35 0.57
CA CYS A 5 0.17 -16.56 -0.04
C CYS A 5 -0.84 -17.61 -0.50
N ARG A 6 -2.13 -17.44 -0.20
CA ARG A 6 -3.22 -18.41 -0.48
C ARG A 6 -2.96 -19.81 0.07
N ILE A 7 -2.30 -19.90 1.24
CA ILE A 7 -1.98 -21.17 1.89
C ILE A 7 -2.67 -21.31 3.26
N TRP A 8 -3.00 -22.54 3.61
CA TRP A 8 -3.41 -22.90 4.97
C TRP A 8 -2.18 -23.22 5.80
N ILE A 9 -2.06 -22.56 6.94
CA ILE A 9 -1.02 -22.79 7.93
C ILE A 9 -1.74 -23.27 9.18
N PHE A 10 -1.40 -24.47 9.63
CA PHE A 10 -2.12 -25.18 10.69
C PHE A 10 -1.38 -25.16 12.03
N SER A 11 -0.13 -24.72 12.04
CA SER A 11 0.72 -24.61 13.22
C SER A 11 0.86 -23.15 13.62
N GLU A 12 0.72 -22.88 14.92
CA GLU A 12 0.87 -21.54 15.50
C GLU A 12 2.30 -21.00 15.30
N LEU A 13 3.32 -21.84 15.53
CA LEU A 13 4.72 -21.48 15.30
C LEU A 13 4.98 -21.13 13.84
N ASP A 14 4.41 -21.89 12.91
CA ASP A 14 4.54 -21.60 11.48
C ASP A 14 3.81 -20.32 11.10
N TRP A 15 2.68 -20.03 11.76
CA TRP A 15 1.94 -18.79 11.57
C TRP A 15 2.72 -17.57 12.07
N GLU A 16 3.35 -17.64 13.23
CA GLU A 16 4.19 -16.56 13.77
C GLU A 16 5.39 -16.28 12.85
N ARG A 17 6.09 -17.34 12.42
CA ARG A 17 7.22 -17.21 11.49
C ARG A 17 6.77 -16.61 10.16
N HIS A 18 5.65 -17.08 9.62
CA HIS A 18 5.11 -16.63 8.34
C HIS A 18 4.62 -15.17 8.39
N SER A 19 3.88 -14.79 9.43
CA SER A 19 3.45 -13.40 9.62
C SER A 19 4.62 -12.44 9.81
N SER A 20 5.67 -12.87 10.51
CA SER A 20 6.92 -12.10 10.62
C SER A 20 7.61 -11.88 9.27
N GLN A 21 7.56 -12.86 8.36
CA GLN A 21 8.07 -12.69 6.99
C GLN A 21 7.27 -11.64 6.22
N HIS A 22 5.94 -11.65 6.33
CA HIS A 22 5.08 -10.62 5.72
C HIS A 22 5.25 -9.22 6.33
N ALA A 23 5.65 -9.13 7.60
CA ALA A 23 5.96 -7.85 8.23
C ALA A 23 7.31 -7.30 7.73
N ASN A 24 8.31 -8.17 7.56
CA ASN A 24 9.67 -7.78 7.16
C ASN A 24 9.84 -7.60 5.65
N SER A 25 9.05 -8.30 4.85
CA SER A 25 9.04 -8.22 3.38
C SER A 25 7.59 -8.12 2.91
N PRO A 26 6.91 -6.98 3.17
CA PRO A 26 5.52 -6.82 2.79
C PRO A 26 5.35 -6.95 1.27
N ASP A 27 4.31 -7.68 0.86
CA ASP A 27 3.99 -7.91 -0.54
C ASP A 27 3.74 -6.59 -1.29
N ILE A 28 3.93 -6.62 -2.62
CA ILE A 28 3.84 -5.48 -3.54
C ILE A 28 2.39 -5.00 -3.71
N ILE A 29 1.42 -5.72 -3.14
CA ILE A 29 0.03 -5.48 -3.43
C ILE A 29 -0.61 -4.56 -2.39
N TYR A 30 -0.90 -3.35 -2.84
CA TYR A 30 -1.46 -2.25 -2.07
C TYR A 30 -2.92 -1.98 -2.50
N GLY A 31 -3.75 -1.41 -1.62
CA GLY A 31 -5.16 -1.09 -1.91
C GLY A 31 -6.16 -2.23 -1.66
N PRO A 32 -7.34 -1.95 -1.06
CA PRO A 32 -8.25 -3.01 -0.59
C PRO A 32 -8.69 -3.90 -1.75
N ILE A 33 -8.75 -5.22 -1.51
CA ILE A 33 -9.32 -6.14 -2.51
C ILE A 33 -10.82 -6.13 -2.35
N ILE A 34 -11.54 -5.73 -3.38
CA ILE A 34 -12.99 -5.86 -3.44
C ILE A 34 -13.34 -7.04 -4.35
N VAL A 35 -14.10 -8.00 -3.84
CA VAL A 35 -14.66 -9.12 -4.62
C VAL A 35 -16.18 -9.03 -4.49
N GLU A 36 -16.88 -8.89 -5.62
CA GLU A 36 -18.35 -8.79 -5.65
C GLU A 36 -18.91 -7.67 -4.75
N GLY A 37 -18.18 -6.54 -4.65
CA GLY A 37 -18.57 -5.41 -3.79
C GLY A 37 -18.24 -5.58 -2.31
N ILE A 38 -17.66 -6.73 -1.91
CA ILE A 38 -17.26 -7.03 -0.53
C ILE A 38 -15.74 -6.86 -0.39
N VAL A 39 -15.27 -6.25 0.70
CA VAL A 39 -13.84 -6.20 1.03
C VAL A 39 -13.36 -7.62 1.35
N ALA A 40 -12.68 -8.24 0.40
CA ALA A 40 -12.09 -9.56 0.54
C ALA A 40 -10.77 -9.51 1.31
N ALA A 41 -10.03 -8.41 1.24
CA ALA A 41 -8.87 -8.18 2.09
C ALA A 41 -8.66 -6.69 2.35
N PRO A 42 -8.55 -6.28 3.62
CA PRO A 42 -8.23 -4.91 3.95
C PRO A 42 -6.71 -4.72 3.77
N ARG A 43 -6.31 -3.76 2.93
CA ARG A 43 -4.90 -3.60 2.54
C ARG A 43 -4.27 -2.32 3.10
N ARG A 44 -2.94 -2.30 2.97
CA ARG A 44 -2.02 -1.34 3.57
C ARG A 44 -1.81 -0.15 2.62
N CYS A 45 -1.62 1.04 3.17
CA CYS A 45 -1.15 2.22 2.43
C CYS A 45 0.37 2.17 2.26
N LEU A 46 0.88 2.43 1.06
CA LEU A 46 2.32 2.43 0.78
C LEU A 46 3.09 3.45 1.64
N TYR A 47 2.51 4.64 1.82
CA TYR A 47 3.11 5.72 2.63
C TYR A 47 3.19 5.35 4.10
N CYS A 48 2.09 4.82 4.66
CA CYS A 48 2.08 4.37 6.05
C CYS A 48 3.04 3.20 6.26
N MET A 49 3.10 2.25 5.31
CA MET A 49 4.03 1.13 5.37
C MET A 49 5.49 1.57 5.38
N LYS A 50 5.86 2.56 4.57
CA LYS A 50 7.20 3.16 4.60
C LYS A 50 7.56 3.72 5.98
N GLN A 51 6.57 4.18 6.75
CA GLN A 51 6.73 4.68 8.12
C GLN A 51 6.58 3.59 9.19
N GLY A 52 6.45 2.32 8.82
CA GLY A 52 6.18 1.22 9.75
C GLY A 52 4.78 1.26 10.38
N ARG A 53 3.85 2.03 9.80
CA ARG A 53 2.47 2.16 10.27
C ARG A 53 1.54 1.24 9.49
N PHE A 54 0.84 0.38 10.21
CA PHE A 54 -0.18 -0.50 9.64
C PHE A 54 -1.53 0.18 9.79
N VAL A 55 -2.00 0.81 8.70
CA VAL A 55 -3.33 1.39 8.64
C VAL A 55 -4.21 0.48 7.80
N GLN A 56 -5.31 0.05 8.41
CA GLN A 56 -6.34 -0.74 7.76
C GLN A 56 -7.46 0.19 7.30
N MET A 57 -7.86 0.10 6.03
CA MET A 57 -8.98 0.87 5.48
C MET A 57 -10.11 -0.07 5.06
N GLU A 58 -11.33 0.32 5.39
CA GLU A 58 -12.54 -0.49 5.24
C GLU A 58 -13.25 -0.29 3.88
N SER A 59 -12.84 0.69 3.08
CA SER A 59 -13.42 0.96 1.77
C SER A 59 -12.37 1.46 0.78
N GLN A 60 -12.62 1.27 -0.52
CA GLN A 60 -11.77 1.79 -1.58
C GLN A 60 -11.75 3.32 -1.59
N SER A 61 -12.90 3.98 -1.34
CA SER A 61 -12.96 5.45 -1.30
C SER A 61 -12.08 6.03 -0.19
N HIS A 62 -12.17 5.50 1.03
CA HIS A 62 -11.30 5.92 2.13
C HIS A 62 -9.81 5.65 1.83
N TYR A 63 -9.51 4.58 1.08
CA TYR A 63 -8.15 4.29 0.66
C TYR A 63 -7.59 5.34 -0.29
N VAL A 64 -8.37 5.73 -1.31
CA VAL A 64 -8.00 6.77 -2.28
C VAL A 64 -7.82 8.12 -1.58
N GLU A 65 -8.80 8.54 -0.78
CA GLU A 65 -8.74 9.79 0.00
C GLU A 65 -7.51 9.83 0.92
N HIS A 66 -7.20 8.71 1.55
CA HIS A 66 -6.03 8.60 2.43
C HIS A 66 -4.71 8.79 1.67
N ILE A 67 -4.56 8.19 0.49
CA ILE A 67 -3.35 8.36 -0.34
C ILE A 67 -3.24 9.80 -0.84
N GLU A 68 -4.34 10.37 -1.33
CA GLU A 68 -4.38 11.77 -1.79
C GLU A 68 -4.01 12.76 -0.67
N GLY A 69 -4.36 12.42 0.59
CA GLY A 69 -3.89 13.15 1.77
C GLY A 69 -2.36 13.16 1.91
N HIS A 70 -1.69 12.02 1.70
CA HIS A 70 -0.21 11.95 1.72
C HIS A 70 0.41 12.77 0.60
N ILE A 71 -0.12 12.65 -0.63
CA ILE A 71 0.37 13.41 -1.80
C ILE A 71 0.25 14.92 -1.53
N SER A 72 -0.90 15.35 -1.02
CA SER A 72 -1.18 16.77 -0.74
C SER A 72 -0.28 17.32 0.38
N GLN A 73 -0.01 16.52 1.42
CA GLN A 73 0.92 16.91 2.50
C GLN A 73 2.34 17.11 1.96
N GLN A 74 2.83 16.22 1.09
CA GLN A 74 4.15 16.36 0.47
C GLN A 74 4.29 17.64 -0.37
N LEU A 75 3.20 18.10 -1.00
CA LEU A 75 3.15 19.35 -1.77
C LEU A 75 3.04 20.60 -0.88
N GLY A 76 2.35 20.51 0.26
CA GLY A 76 2.07 21.63 1.16
C GLY A 76 3.25 22.09 2.01
N ASP A 77 4.23 21.21 2.26
CA ASP A 77 5.37 21.49 3.16
C ASP A 77 6.45 22.42 2.55
N GLY A 78 6.15 23.12 1.44
CA GLY A 78 6.93 24.27 0.93
C GLY A 78 8.35 23.96 0.46
N CYS A 79 8.71 22.68 0.43
CA CYS A 79 10.01 22.20 0.03
C CYS A 79 9.80 21.49 -1.32
N ASN A 80 10.66 21.74 -2.31
CA ASN A 80 10.68 21.05 -3.62
C ASN A 80 11.00 19.56 -3.41
N ILE A 81 10.13 18.82 -2.72
CA ILE A 81 10.28 17.41 -2.45
C ILE A 81 9.71 16.72 -3.68
N GLU A 82 10.62 16.47 -4.61
CA GLU A 82 10.66 15.28 -5.44
C GLU A 82 9.59 14.24 -5.03
N LEU A 83 8.43 14.25 -5.70
CA LEU A 83 7.37 13.30 -5.40
C LEU A 83 7.83 11.93 -5.90
N ARG A 84 8.12 11.05 -4.96
CA ARG A 84 8.57 9.69 -5.24
C ARG A 84 7.55 8.69 -4.78
N CYS A 85 7.44 7.58 -5.52
CA CYS A 85 6.68 6.45 -5.04
C CYS A 85 7.30 5.95 -3.71
N PRO A 86 6.51 5.84 -2.63
CA PRO A 86 6.99 5.36 -1.33
C PRO A 86 7.26 3.84 -1.31
N HIS A 87 6.94 3.13 -2.39
CA HIS A 87 7.21 1.70 -2.49
C HIS A 87 8.71 1.43 -2.63
N HIS A 88 9.25 0.55 -1.79
CA HIS A 88 10.68 0.24 -1.74
C HIS A 88 11.23 -0.39 -3.03
N SER A 89 10.38 -1.09 -3.81
CA SER A 89 10.79 -1.69 -5.08
C SER A 89 10.64 -0.75 -6.29
N CYS A 90 10.02 0.43 -6.12
CA CYS A 90 9.89 1.40 -7.20
C CYS A 90 11.17 2.23 -7.32
N ALA A 91 11.50 2.61 -8.56
CA ALA A 91 12.64 3.47 -8.84
C ALA A 91 12.45 4.82 -8.10
N GLN A 92 13.53 5.29 -7.45
CA GLN A 92 13.54 6.56 -6.71
C GLN A 92 13.71 7.74 -7.68
N VAL A 93 12.76 7.85 -8.61
CA VAL A 93 12.70 8.90 -9.63
C VAL A 93 11.70 9.94 -9.19
N ASP A 94 12.03 11.19 -9.43
CA ASP A 94 11.17 12.33 -9.09
C ASP A 94 10.07 12.42 -10.15
N LEU A 95 8.83 12.37 -9.69
CA LEU A 95 7.65 12.41 -10.54
C LEU A 95 6.92 13.72 -10.31
N THR A 96 6.18 14.18 -11.30
CA THR A 96 5.10 15.15 -11.08
C THR A 96 3.91 14.47 -10.39
N GLN A 97 2.98 15.26 -9.84
CA GLN A 97 1.76 14.71 -9.23
C GLN A 97 0.96 13.84 -10.20
N SER A 98 0.86 14.25 -11.48
CA SER A 98 0.17 13.47 -12.51
C SER A 98 0.89 12.16 -12.78
N GLU A 99 2.22 12.19 -12.96
CA GLU A 99 3.02 10.98 -13.21
C GLU A 99 2.99 10.01 -12.02
N LEU A 100 2.92 10.53 -10.80
CA LEU A 100 2.79 9.70 -9.60
C LEU A 100 1.42 8.99 -9.54
N ARG A 101 0.34 9.70 -9.90
CA ARG A 101 -1.00 9.08 -10.00
C ARG A 101 -1.05 8.02 -11.09
N ASP A 102 -0.51 8.33 -12.27
CA ASP A 102 -0.42 7.37 -13.38
C ASP A 102 0.44 6.15 -13.00
N HIS A 103 1.53 6.36 -12.25
CA HIS A 103 2.35 5.29 -11.71
C HIS A 103 1.57 4.40 -10.72
N PHE A 104 0.76 4.99 -9.83
CA PHE A 104 -0.07 4.23 -8.91
C PHE A 104 -1.11 3.37 -9.64
N ASP A 105 -1.75 3.89 -10.69
CA ASP A 105 -2.70 3.11 -11.48
C ASP A 105 -2.01 1.98 -12.26
N THR A 106 -0.96 2.30 -13.01
CA THR A 106 -0.30 1.35 -13.94
C THR A 106 0.58 0.30 -13.26
N VAL A 107 1.28 0.66 -12.18
CA VAL A 107 2.23 -0.22 -11.50
C VAL A 107 1.61 -0.88 -10.27
N HIS A 108 0.74 -0.18 -9.55
CA HIS A 108 0.15 -0.66 -8.30
C HIS A 108 -1.34 -1.02 -8.42
N GLY A 109 -2.01 -0.73 -9.54
CA GLY A 109 -3.44 -0.97 -9.71
C GLY A 109 -4.31 -0.09 -8.80
N ILE A 110 -3.77 1.05 -8.36
CA ILE A 110 -4.45 2.01 -7.49
C ILE A 110 -4.92 3.18 -8.36
N SER A 111 -6.20 3.17 -8.71
CA SER A 111 -6.83 4.31 -9.39
C SER A 111 -7.15 5.40 -8.36
N LEU A 112 -6.46 6.55 -8.48
CA LEU A 112 -6.59 7.76 -7.66
C LEU A 112 -7.36 8.86 -8.39
#